data_AF-A0A3N5B457-F1
#
_entry.id   AF-A0A3N5B457-F1
#
_cell.length_a   1.000
_cell.length_b   1.000
_cell.length_c   1.000
_cell.angle_alpha   90.00
_cell.angle_beta   90.00
_cell.angle_gamma   90.00
#
_symmetry.space_group_name_H-M   'P 1'
#
loop_
_entity.id
_entity.type
_entity.pdbx_description
1 polymer ?
#
loop_
_entity_poly.entity_id
_entity_poly.type
_entity_poly.pdbx_seq_one_letter_code
_entity_poly.pdbx_strand_id
1 'polypeptide(L)'
;MKKIAGSRVIKTGVAIFLTAWICDMLGWPPVFAVITAIVTIEPSVSQSIKKGIVRFPASAIGSFFAVLFISLFGHSPITYALAAVFTIVTTYRLKLYSGLLVATLTAVAMVEVIHTNVIMSFFIRLGTTTIGLIVSTLVNMFVLPPDYTKDISKKLLSITQKTGEAVEQVFHQYILNSTQKTRCQTRLDQLDREVRQIESLVQFQKDETQYHPLTVSEQQEFKHAQEQLIRIKLMIYHLDNILNTPLTELSLSEKERMKILEAVGELAHAMKQHTKFDLSKHRQKLKDLIDFYWEDNDKLRSEQKDYPTAFPAKLIVLYELVAIFTLVENYYKANVYKSE
;
A
#
# COMPACT_ATOMS: atom_id res chain seq x y z
N MET A 1 10.32 -7.31 14.45
CA MET A 1 8.97 -6.89 14.90
C MET A 1 9.09 -5.57 15.67
N LYS A 2 8.06 -4.70 15.62
CA LYS A 2 7.79 -3.54 16.52
C LYS A 2 8.29 -2.09 16.22
N LYS A 3 8.93 -1.72 15.10
CA LYS A 3 9.23 -0.27 14.89
C LYS A 3 8.00 0.60 14.56
N ILE A 4 7.14 0.15 13.62
CA ILE A 4 5.96 0.93 13.19
C ILE A 4 4.94 1.10 14.32
N ALA A 5 4.65 0.02 15.05
CA ALA A 5 3.75 0.08 16.21
C ALA A 5 4.35 0.92 17.35
N GLY A 6 5.67 0.83 17.58
CA GLY A 6 6.35 1.58 18.63
C GLY A 6 6.30 3.09 18.43
N SER A 7 6.69 3.58 17.24
CA SER A 7 6.68 5.03 16.97
C SER A 7 5.27 5.62 17.06
N ARG A 8 4.27 4.93 16.48
CA ARG A 8 2.87 5.39 16.56
C ARG A 8 2.36 5.44 18.00
N VAL A 9 2.60 4.40 18.79
CA VAL A 9 2.17 4.36 20.19
C VAL A 9 2.81 5.49 20.99
N ILE A 10 4.11 5.75 20.80
CA ILE A 10 4.82 6.82 21.49
C ILE A 10 4.25 8.19 21.11
N LYS A 11 4.16 8.52 19.82
CA LYS A 11 3.64 9.83 19.39
C LYS A 11 2.17 10.02 19.79
N THR A 12 1.36 8.96 19.75
CA THR A 12 -0.01 9.02 20.29
C THR A 12 -0.02 9.29 21.79
N GLY A 13 0.81 8.61 22.59
CA GLY A 13 0.92 8.88 24.02
C GLY A 13 1.33 10.31 24.33
N VAL A 14 2.33 10.84 23.61
CA VAL A 14 2.78 12.23 23.75
C VAL A 14 1.67 13.21 23.38
N ALA A 15 0.96 12.98 22.27
CA ALA A 15 -0.16 13.85 21.87
C ALA A 15 -1.31 13.82 22.88
N ILE A 16 -1.65 12.65 23.44
CA ILE A 16 -2.66 12.52 24.49
C ILE A 16 -2.25 13.39 25.69
N PHE A 17 -1.03 13.21 26.17
CA PHE A 17 -0.52 13.93 27.34
C PHE A 17 -0.54 15.45 27.12
N LEU A 18 0.07 15.93 26.01
CA LEU A 18 0.13 17.36 25.71
C LEU A 18 -1.26 17.97 25.52
N THR A 19 -2.16 17.26 24.85
CA THR A 19 -3.53 17.72 24.61
C THR A 19 -4.29 17.85 25.93
N ALA A 20 -4.21 16.84 26.80
CA ALA A 20 -4.86 16.86 28.11
C ALA A 20 -4.30 17.98 29.00
N TRP A 21 -2.97 18.13 29.01
CA TRP A 21 -2.29 19.17 29.77
C TRP A 21 -2.70 20.58 29.34
N ILE A 22 -2.77 20.85 28.03
CA ILE A 22 -3.24 22.14 27.50
C ILE A 22 -4.71 22.39 27.88
N CYS A 23 -5.56 21.36 27.82
CA CYS A 23 -6.96 21.50 28.23
C CYS A 23 -7.11 21.79 29.72
N ASP A 24 -6.33 21.15 30.57
CA ASP A 24 -6.32 21.38 32.02
C ASP A 24 -5.91 22.83 32.36
N MET A 25 -4.87 23.34 31.70
CA MET A 25 -4.46 24.75 31.83
C MET A 25 -5.55 25.76 31.42
N LEU A 26 -6.42 25.39 30.48
CA LEU A 26 -7.55 26.22 30.01
C LEU A 26 -8.83 25.99 30.81
N GLY A 27 -8.84 25.04 31.75
CA GLY A 27 -10.05 24.61 32.47
C GLY A 27 -11.10 23.96 31.57
N TRP A 28 -10.70 23.39 30.44
CA TRP A 28 -11.62 22.75 29.47
C TRP A 28 -11.61 21.22 29.62
N PRO A 29 -12.74 20.53 29.40
CA PRO A 29 -12.79 19.08 29.50
C PRO A 29 -11.84 18.40 28.49
N PRO A 30 -10.82 17.65 28.94
CA PRO A 30 -9.77 17.14 28.06
C PRO A 30 -10.22 15.95 27.20
N VAL A 31 -11.25 15.22 27.62
CA VAL A 31 -11.66 13.93 27.02
C VAL A 31 -11.84 14.02 25.50
N PHE A 32 -12.54 15.03 25.02
CA PHE A 32 -12.83 15.17 23.59
C PHE A 32 -11.65 15.71 22.78
N ALA A 33 -10.82 16.57 23.37
CA ALA A 33 -9.58 17.00 22.74
C ALA A 33 -8.66 15.79 22.56
N VAL A 34 -8.53 14.95 23.58
CA VAL A 34 -7.74 13.72 23.56
C VAL A 34 -8.26 12.72 22.52
N ILE A 35 -9.57 12.47 22.48
CA ILE A 35 -10.18 11.62 21.44
C ILE A 35 -9.84 12.17 20.05
N THR A 36 -9.96 13.49 19.86
CA THR A 36 -9.64 14.16 18.60
C THR A 36 -8.16 13.99 18.24
N ALA A 37 -7.25 14.09 19.21
CA ALA A 37 -5.83 13.87 18.99
C ALA A 37 -5.52 12.42 18.59
N ILE A 38 -6.12 11.44 19.27
CA ILE A 38 -5.94 10.00 19.01
C ILE A 38 -6.35 9.67 17.58
N VAL A 39 -7.55 10.08 17.16
CA VAL A 39 -8.07 9.72 15.84
C VAL A 39 -7.33 10.46 14.73
N THR A 40 -6.73 11.64 15.00
CA THR A 40 -6.04 12.51 14.02
C THR A 40 -4.60 12.14 13.76
N ILE A 41 -3.98 11.34 14.63
CA ILE A 41 -2.67 10.77 14.32
C ILE A 41 -2.82 9.67 13.26
N GLU A 42 -2.23 9.96 12.10
CA GLU A 42 -2.24 9.12 10.91
C GLU A 42 -0.81 8.66 10.57
N PRO A 43 -0.64 7.73 9.62
CA PRO A 43 0.69 7.27 9.19
C PRO A 43 1.60 8.41 8.70
N SER A 44 1.07 9.39 7.96
CA SER A 44 1.81 10.58 7.50
C SER A 44 1.21 11.89 8.01
N VAL A 45 2.03 12.93 8.08
CA VAL A 45 1.63 14.28 8.49
C VAL A 45 0.60 14.87 7.53
N SER A 46 0.81 14.67 6.22
CA SER A 46 -0.15 15.10 5.18
C SER A 46 -1.53 14.49 5.40
N GLN A 47 -1.60 13.21 5.77
CA GLN A 47 -2.88 12.55 6.06
C GLN A 47 -3.53 13.06 7.34
N SER A 48 -2.75 13.32 8.40
CA SER A 48 -3.25 13.96 9.61
C SER A 48 -3.88 15.32 9.32
N ILE A 49 -3.22 16.17 8.54
CA ILE A 49 -3.72 17.50 8.18
C ILE A 49 -4.98 17.39 7.32
N LYS A 50 -4.95 16.60 6.24
CA LYS A 50 -6.10 16.41 5.34
C LYS A 50 -7.34 15.92 6.10
N LYS A 51 -7.17 14.93 6.98
CA LYS A 51 -8.28 14.43 7.80
C LYS A 51 -8.70 15.42 8.88
N GLY A 52 -7.77 16.17 9.46
CA GLY A 52 -8.06 17.21 10.44
C GLY A 52 -8.95 18.32 9.88
N ILE A 53 -8.65 18.79 8.65
CA ILE A 53 -9.45 19.79 7.93
C ILE A 53 -10.88 19.30 7.68
N VAL A 54 -11.08 18.02 7.41
CA VAL A 54 -12.42 17.43 7.22
C VAL A 54 -13.14 17.19 8.56
N ARG A 55 -12.40 16.84 9.61
CA ARG A 55 -12.95 16.52 10.93
C ARG A 55 -13.43 17.71 11.71
N PHE A 56 -12.74 18.85 11.59
CA PHE A 56 -13.16 20.08 12.26
C PHE A 56 -14.62 20.48 11.92
N PRO A 57 -15.00 20.70 10.64
CA PRO A 57 -16.37 21.05 10.30
C PRO A 57 -17.35 19.90 10.60
N ALA A 58 -16.93 18.63 10.46
CA ALA A 58 -17.78 17.49 10.82
C ALA A 58 -18.13 17.49 12.32
N SER A 59 -17.15 17.71 13.20
CA SER A 59 -17.38 17.80 14.64
C SER A 59 -18.20 19.05 15.01
N ALA A 60 -18.00 20.17 14.30
CA ALA A 60 -18.84 21.36 14.46
C ALA A 60 -20.31 21.08 14.13
N ILE A 61 -20.58 20.34 13.04
CA ILE A 61 -21.94 19.92 12.67
C ILE A 61 -22.54 19.02 13.75
N GLY A 62 -21.78 18.05 14.27
CA GLY A 62 -22.24 17.19 15.36
C GLY A 62 -22.59 17.99 16.62
N SER A 63 -21.73 18.94 16.98
CA SER A 63 -21.94 19.84 18.12
C SER A 63 -23.17 20.71 17.93
N PHE A 64 -23.37 21.23 16.72
CA PHE A 64 -24.52 22.06 16.36
C PHE A 64 -25.84 21.28 16.50
N PHE A 65 -25.92 20.06 15.97
CA PHE A 65 -27.14 19.25 16.11
C PHE A 65 -27.39 18.80 17.54
N ALA A 66 -26.36 18.50 18.33
CA ALA A 66 -26.51 18.23 19.76
C ALA A 66 -27.18 19.41 20.49
N VAL A 67 -26.64 20.62 20.26
CA VAL A 67 -27.17 21.87 20.80
C VAL A 67 -28.61 22.13 20.33
N LEU A 68 -28.89 21.93 19.04
CA LEU A 68 -30.23 22.16 18.50
C LEU A 68 -31.26 21.23 19.14
N PHE A 69 -31.00 19.92 19.15
CA PHE A 69 -31.99 18.95 19.62
C PHE A 69 -32.12 18.92 21.14
N ILE A 70 -31.06 19.22 21.90
CA ILE A 70 -31.17 19.31 23.35
C ILE A 70 -32.02 20.52 23.76
N SER A 71 -31.93 21.65 23.03
CA SER A 71 -32.78 22.80 23.27
C SER A 71 -34.26 22.54 22.92
N LEU A 72 -34.55 21.62 22.01
CA LEU A 72 -35.92 21.27 21.60
C LEU A 72 -36.56 20.17 22.45
N PHE A 73 -35.79 19.15 22.84
CA PHE A 73 -36.31 17.90 23.42
C PHE A 73 -35.68 17.54 24.77
N GLY A 74 -34.77 18.37 25.29
CA GLY A 74 -34.04 18.12 26.54
C GLY A 74 -33.19 16.85 26.49
N HIS A 75 -32.86 16.32 27.67
CA HIS A 75 -32.17 15.03 27.80
C HIS A 75 -33.17 13.88 27.63
N SER A 76 -33.34 13.39 26.40
CA SER A 76 -34.23 12.27 26.11
C SER A 76 -33.64 11.35 25.03
N PRO A 77 -34.07 10.08 24.94
CA PRO A 77 -33.59 9.15 23.91
C PRO A 77 -33.80 9.66 22.49
N ILE A 78 -34.88 10.43 22.25
CA ILE A 78 -35.17 11.02 20.95
C ILE A 78 -34.13 12.08 20.55
N THR A 79 -33.59 12.84 21.52
CA THR A 79 -32.51 13.81 21.30
C THR A 79 -31.27 13.14 20.73
N TYR A 80 -30.85 12.01 21.32
CA TYR A 80 -29.70 11.24 20.83
C TYR A 80 -29.91 10.75 19.40
N ALA A 81 -31.08 10.19 19.11
CA ALA A 81 -31.41 9.66 17.79
C ALA A 81 -31.40 10.76 16.73
N LEU A 82 -32.08 11.88 16.98
CA LEU A 82 -32.16 12.99 16.04
C LEU A 82 -30.80 13.65 15.84
N ALA A 83 -30.05 13.92 16.91
CA ALA A 83 -28.70 14.49 16.80
C ALA A 83 -27.78 13.60 15.97
N ALA A 84 -27.78 12.28 16.20
CA ALA A 84 -26.96 11.35 15.43
C ALA A 84 -27.38 11.28 13.96
N VAL A 85 -28.67 11.08 13.66
CA VAL A 85 -29.18 10.92 12.29
C VAL A 85 -28.93 12.18 11.46
N PHE A 86 -29.27 13.36 11.97
CA PHE A 86 -29.06 14.61 11.24
C PHE A 86 -27.58 14.92 11.04
N THR A 87 -26.73 14.59 12.03
CA THR A 87 -25.28 14.71 11.90
C THR A 87 -24.76 13.80 10.79
N ILE A 88 -25.16 12.53 10.77
CA ILE A 88 -24.75 11.56 9.74
C ILE A 88 -25.18 12.04 8.36
N VAL A 89 -26.46 12.39 8.18
CA VAL A 89 -27.01 12.83 6.89
C VAL A 89 -26.31 14.08 6.39
N THR A 90 -26.13 15.09 7.25
CA THR A 90 -25.48 16.36 6.87
C THR A 90 -24.00 16.15 6.54
N THR A 91 -23.27 15.42 7.39
CA THR A 91 -21.85 15.14 7.19
C THR A 91 -21.60 14.32 5.92
N TYR A 92 -22.49 13.36 5.63
CA TYR A 92 -22.45 12.56 4.41
C TYR A 92 -22.73 13.42 3.17
N ARG A 93 -23.76 14.28 3.20
CA ARG A 93 -24.08 15.19 2.07
C ARG A 93 -22.97 16.18 1.77
N LEU A 94 -22.26 16.65 2.79
CA LEU A 94 -21.10 17.52 2.66
C LEU A 94 -19.80 16.76 2.31
N LYS A 95 -19.89 15.44 2.08
CA LYS A 95 -18.75 14.56 1.72
C LYS A 95 -17.62 14.54 2.76
N LEU A 96 -17.95 14.78 4.04
CA LEU A 96 -16.99 14.81 5.15
C LEU A 96 -16.76 13.41 5.74
N TYR A 97 -16.54 12.40 4.90
CA TYR A 97 -16.57 10.99 5.28
C TYR A 97 -15.58 10.60 6.39
N SER A 98 -14.37 11.17 6.39
CA SER A 98 -13.34 10.89 7.39
C SER A 98 -13.65 11.47 8.78
N GLY A 99 -14.63 12.36 8.87
CA GLY A 99 -15.13 12.96 10.10
C GLY A 99 -16.45 12.38 10.60
N LEU A 100 -17.12 11.51 9.82
CA LEU A 100 -18.46 11.02 10.14
C LEU A 100 -18.55 10.34 11.51
N LEU A 101 -17.63 9.41 11.81
CA LEU A 101 -17.61 8.72 13.11
C LEU A 101 -17.41 9.72 14.26
N VAL A 102 -16.44 10.62 14.12
CA VAL A 102 -16.11 11.62 15.15
C VAL A 102 -17.26 12.61 15.34
N ALA A 103 -17.92 13.02 14.26
CA ALA A 103 -19.07 13.91 14.27
C ALA A 103 -20.25 13.27 15.01
N THR A 104 -20.60 12.02 14.68
CA THR A 104 -21.69 11.30 15.35
C THR A 104 -21.38 11.08 16.83
N LEU A 105 -20.14 10.69 17.18
CA LEU A 105 -19.71 10.57 18.57
C LEU A 105 -19.80 11.90 19.31
N THR A 106 -19.42 13.00 18.65
CA THR A 106 -19.55 14.35 19.19
C THR A 106 -21.01 14.68 19.47
N ALA A 107 -21.90 14.43 18.50
CA ALA A 107 -23.32 14.72 18.62
C ALA A 107 -23.96 13.99 19.79
N VAL A 108 -23.71 12.69 19.92
CA VAL A 108 -24.25 11.85 20.99
C VAL A 108 -23.65 12.24 22.33
N ALA A 109 -22.32 12.32 22.44
CA ALA A 109 -21.67 12.55 23.73
C ALA A 109 -21.92 13.95 24.29
N MET A 110 -22.19 14.95 23.44
CA MET A 110 -22.55 16.29 23.92
C MET A 110 -23.95 16.36 24.52
N VAL A 111 -24.88 15.49 24.13
CA VAL A 111 -26.23 15.48 24.72
C VAL A 111 -26.19 15.16 26.22
N GLU A 112 -25.22 14.38 26.67
CA GLU A 112 -25.03 14.07 28.10
C GLU A 112 -24.40 15.23 28.88
N VAL A 113 -23.52 16.01 28.24
CA VAL A 113 -22.65 16.99 28.91
C VAL A 113 -23.26 18.40 28.98
N ILE A 114 -24.20 18.74 28.09
CA ILE A 114 -24.81 20.08 28.04
C ILE A 114 -25.91 20.19 29.12
N HIS A 115 -25.68 20.97 30.18
CA HIS A 115 -26.70 21.19 31.24
C HIS A 115 -27.17 22.64 31.42
N THR A 116 -26.31 23.64 31.20
CA THR A 116 -26.63 25.04 31.54
C THR A 116 -26.36 26.01 30.41
N ASN A 117 -25.12 26.12 29.91
CA ASN A 117 -24.77 27.11 28.89
C ASN A 117 -24.47 26.48 27.53
N VAL A 118 -25.55 26.24 26.78
CA VAL A 118 -25.55 25.54 25.51
C VAL A 118 -24.60 26.17 24.47
N ILE A 119 -24.58 27.50 24.37
CA ILE A 119 -23.71 28.23 23.43
C ILE A 119 -22.24 28.13 23.86
N MET A 120 -21.96 28.27 25.16
CA MET A 120 -20.59 28.13 25.67
C MET A 120 -20.06 26.70 25.45
N SER A 121 -20.89 25.68 25.68
CA SER A 121 -20.54 24.28 25.40
C SER A 121 -20.18 24.03 23.94
N PHE A 122 -20.85 24.70 23.00
CA PHE A 122 -20.51 24.65 21.57
C PHE A 122 -19.10 25.20 21.30
N PHE A 123 -18.80 26.41 21.80
CA PHE A 123 -17.48 27.02 21.59
C PHE A 123 -16.35 26.27 22.30
N ILE A 124 -16.57 25.78 23.53
CA ILE A 124 -15.62 24.91 24.21
C ILE A 124 -15.37 23.65 23.38
N ARG A 125 -16.40 23.10 22.74
CA ARG A 125 -16.22 21.94 21.87
C ARG A 125 -15.39 22.24 20.63
N LEU A 126 -15.64 23.36 19.96
CA LEU A 126 -14.82 23.78 18.84
C LEU A 126 -13.36 24.01 19.27
N GLY A 127 -13.15 24.65 20.42
CA GLY A 127 -11.83 24.89 21.01
C GLY A 127 -11.08 23.60 21.32
N THR A 128 -11.69 22.68 22.06
CA THR A 128 -11.09 21.36 22.41
C THR A 128 -10.79 20.52 21.18
N THR A 129 -11.66 20.54 20.17
CA THR A 129 -11.42 19.85 18.89
C THR A 129 -10.22 20.48 18.16
N THR A 130 -10.13 21.81 18.13
CA THR A 130 -9.01 22.54 17.52
C THR A 130 -7.69 22.21 18.20
N ILE A 131 -7.66 22.21 19.55
CA ILE A 131 -6.47 21.83 20.32
C ILE A 131 -6.05 20.40 19.97
N GLY A 132 -6.98 19.44 19.99
CA GLY A 132 -6.67 18.05 19.63
C GLY A 132 -6.10 17.91 18.22
N LEU A 133 -6.67 18.64 17.24
CA LEU A 133 -6.17 18.64 15.85
C LEU A 133 -4.78 19.25 15.72
N ILE A 134 -4.55 20.40 16.35
CA ILE A 134 -3.26 21.11 16.29
C ILE A 134 -2.18 20.29 16.98
N VAL A 135 -2.41 19.88 18.24
CA VAL A 135 -1.42 19.15 19.04
C VAL A 135 -1.07 17.82 18.39
N SER A 136 -2.06 17.04 17.94
CA SER A 136 -1.78 15.77 17.26
C SER A 136 -1.00 15.95 15.96
N THR A 137 -1.29 16.98 15.18
CA THR A 137 -0.56 17.27 13.94
C THR A 137 0.88 17.69 14.23
N LEU A 138 1.11 18.58 15.20
CA LEU A 138 2.45 19.01 15.61
C LEU A 138 3.26 17.84 16.16
N VAL A 139 2.64 17.00 16.99
CA VAL A 139 3.31 15.80 17.52
C VAL A 139 3.63 14.82 16.40
N ASN A 140 2.72 14.60 15.43
CA ASN A 140 2.99 13.73 14.29
C ASN A 140 4.12 14.25 13.39
N MET A 141 4.32 15.57 13.37
CA MET A 141 5.37 16.24 12.60
C MET A 141 6.73 16.18 13.32
N PHE A 142 6.78 16.50 14.61
CA PHE A 142 8.05 16.70 15.32
C PHE A 142 8.52 15.50 16.13
N VAL A 143 7.61 14.63 16.58
CA VAL A 143 7.94 13.49 17.44
C VAL A 143 8.08 12.23 16.60
N LEU A 144 9.33 11.84 16.33
CA LEU A 144 9.68 10.67 15.52
C LEU A 144 9.01 10.72 14.14
N PRO A 145 9.43 11.67 13.27
CA PRO A 145 8.79 11.90 11.98
C PRO A 145 8.70 10.59 11.17
N PRO A 146 7.59 10.37 10.44
CA PRO A 146 7.43 9.16 9.64
C PRO A 146 8.53 9.05 8.57
N ASP A 147 9.21 7.91 8.53
CA ASP A 147 10.16 7.56 7.46
C ASP A 147 9.98 6.08 7.13
N TYR A 148 9.58 5.82 5.88
CA TYR A 148 9.30 4.50 5.36
C TYR A 148 10.35 4.03 4.35
N THR A 149 11.35 4.84 4.01
CA THR A 149 12.37 4.52 2.99
C THR A 149 13.06 3.18 3.28
N LYS A 150 13.55 2.98 4.50
CA LYS A 150 14.22 1.75 4.93
C LYS A 150 13.30 0.53 4.93
N ASP A 151 12.04 0.72 5.36
CA ASP A 151 11.05 -0.36 5.37
C ASP A 151 10.66 -0.79 3.96
N ILE A 152 10.54 0.16 3.03
CA ILE A 152 10.32 -0.09 1.60
C ILE A 152 11.49 -0.88 1.02
N SER A 153 12.72 -0.39 1.17
CA SER A 153 13.92 -1.06 0.64
C SER A 153 14.06 -2.49 1.16
N LYS A 154 13.83 -2.70 2.46
CA LYS A 154 13.89 -4.04 3.08
C LYS A 154 12.80 -4.97 2.56
N LYS A 155 11.56 -4.49 2.42
CA LYS A 155 10.45 -5.29 1.89
C LYS A 155 10.63 -5.58 0.41
N LEU A 156 11.16 -4.63 -0.35
CA LEU A 156 11.47 -4.77 -1.77
C LEU A 156 12.56 -5.84 -2.01
N LEU A 157 13.58 -5.86 -1.15
CA LEU A 157 14.59 -6.90 -1.14
C LEU A 157 13.97 -8.29 -0.91
N SER A 158 13.12 -8.40 0.10
CA SER A 158 12.46 -9.66 0.45
C SER A 158 11.50 -10.15 -0.64
N ILE A 159 10.70 -9.26 -1.23
CA ILE A 159 9.75 -9.65 -2.28
C ILE A 159 10.47 -10.07 -3.55
N THR A 160 11.60 -9.43 -3.88
CA THR A 160 12.43 -9.81 -5.04
C THR A 160 12.91 -11.26 -4.95
N GLN A 161 13.41 -11.68 -3.79
CA GLN A 161 13.83 -13.06 -3.56
C GLN A 161 12.66 -14.04 -3.73
N LYS A 162 11.52 -13.71 -3.11
CA LYS A 162 10.32 -14.56 -3.17
C LYS A 162 9.72 -14.63 -4.57
N THR A 163 9.83 -13.56 -5.37
CA THR A 163 9.44 -13.53 -6.78
C THR A 163 10.35 -14.43 -7.60
N GLY A 164 11.68 -14.37 -7.41
CA GLY A 164 12.61 -15.29 -8.08
C GLY A 164 12.30 -16.76 -7.80
N GLU A 165 12.02 -17.10 -6.54
CA GLU A 165 11.54 -18.44 -6.17
C GLU A 165 10.19 -18.80 -6.79
N ALA A 166 9.27 -17.84 -6.95
CA ALA A 166 7.99 -18.08 -7.60
C ALA A 166 8.15 -18.32 -9.11
N VAL A 167 9.06 -17.60 -9.78
CA VAL A 167 9.41 -17.86 -11.18
C VAL A 167 9.86 -19.30 -11.35
N GLU A 168 10.84 -19.74 -10.54
CA GLU A 168 11.33 -21.12 -10.57
C GLU A 168 10.18 -22.13 -10.38
N GLN A 169 9.35 -21.96 -9.36
CA GLN A 169 8.27 -22.90 -9.07
C GLN A 169 7.21 -22.97 -10.17
N VAL A 170 6.80 -21.83 -10.73
CA VAL A 170 5.79 -21.77 -11.80
C VAL A 170 6.30 -22.46 -13.07
N PHE A 171 7.53 -22.18 -13.49
CA PHE A 171 8.08 -22.80 -14.70
C PHE A 171 8.38 -24.29 -14.51
N HIS A 172 8.88 -24.72 -13.34
CA HIS A 172 9.01 -26.14 -13.02
C HIS A 172 7.66 -26.86 -13.07
N GLN A 173 6.60 -26.25 -12.52
CA GLN A 173 5.24 -26.78 -12.53
C GLN A 173 4.74 -27.02 -13.96
N TYR A 174 4.98 -26.08 -14.88
CA TYR A 174 4.53 -26.18 -16.27
C TYR A 174 5.38 -27.08 -17.14
N ILE A 175 6.70 -27.04 -16.99
CA ILE A 175 7.62 -27.81 -17.84
C ILE A 175 7.64 -29.29 -17.44
N LEU A 176 7.50 -29.58 -16.14
CA LEU A 176 7.52 -30.94 -15.60
C LEU A 176 6.13 -31.54 -15.40
N ASN A 177 5.06 -30.85 -15.80
CA ASN A 177 3.66 -31.28 -15.61
C ASN A 177 3.34 -31.72 -14.17
N SER A 178 3.84 -31.01 -13.15
CA SER A 178 3.54 -31.37 -11.76
C SER A 178 2.12 -30.95 -11.35
N THR A 179 1.59 -31.46 -10.23
CA THR A 179 0.24 -31.18 -9.72
C THR A 179 0.23 -30.10 -8.62
N GLN A 180 1.05 -29.06 -8.74
CA GLN A 180 1.25 -28.01 -7.72
C GLN A 180 0.61 -26.65 -8.05
N LYS A 181 -0.31 -26.58 -9.03
CA LYS A 181 -0.94 -25.31 -9.46
C LYS A 181 -1.54 -24.52 -8.28
N THR A 182 -2.30 -25.16 -7.41
CA THR A 182 -2.91 -24.52 -6.22
C THR A 182 -1.86 -23.92 -5.27
N ARG A 183 -0.73 -24.61 -5.08
CA ARG A 183 0.37 -24.12 -4.25
C ARG A 183 1.03 -22.88 -4.87
N CYS A 184 1.24 -22.91 -6.18
CA CYS A 184 1.79 -21.77 -6.91
C CYS A 184 0.84 -20.56 -6.86
N GLN A 185 -0.46 -20.77 -7.06
CA GLN A 185 -1.47 -19.69 -6.96
C GLN A 185 -1.46 -19.05 -5.57
N THR A 186 -1.50 -19.88 -4.51
CA THR A 186 -1.47 -19.38 -3.12
C THR A 186 -0.24 -18.51 -2.86
N ARG A 187 0.90 -18.87 -3.46
CA ARG A 187 2.15 -18.11 -3.36
C ARG A 187 2.08 -16.78 -4.11
N LEU A 188 1.51 -16.75 -5.32
CA LEU A 188 1.29 -15.50 -6.06
C LEU A 188 0.32 -14.57 -5.31
N ASP A 189 -0.78 -15.09 -4.74
CA ASP A 189 -1.72 -14.32 -3.93
C ASP A 189 -1.06 -13.71 -2.67
N GLN A 190 -0.05 -14.40 -2.12
CA GLN A 190 0.76 -13.86 -1.03
C GLN A 190 1.68 -12.72 -1.52
N LEU A 191 2.37 -12.91 -2.65
CA LEU A 191 3.21 -11.87 -3.25
C LEU A 191 2.39 -10.60 -3.57
N ASP A 192 1.20 -10.76 -4.12
CA ASP A 192 0.28 -9.64 -4.41
C ASP A 192 -0.13 -8.87 -3.16
N ARG A 193 -0.38 -9.58 -2.05
CA ARG A 193 -0.64 -8.94 -0.76
C ARG A 193 0.59 -8.17 -0.27
N GLU A 194 1.79 -8.71 -0.45
CA GLU A 194 3.03 -8.03 -0.10
C GLU A 194 3.29 -6.80 -0.99
N VAL A 195 3.03 -6.86 -2.30
CA VAL A 195 3.08 -5.71 -3.22
C VAL A 195 2.19 -4.58 -2.72
N ARG A 196 0.91 -4.87 -2.42
CA ARG A 196 -0.05 -3.87 -1.91
C ARG A 196 0.39 -3.20 -0.60
N GLN A 197 1.06 -3.96 0.27
CA GLN A 197 1.65 -3.39 1.49
C GLN A 197 2.79 -2.42 1.16
N ILE A 198 3.68 -2.76 0.23
CA ILE A 198 4.79 -1.88 -0.17
C ILE A 198 4.23 -0.63 -0.88
N GLU A 199 3.24 -0.78 -1.77
CA GLU A 199 2.54 0.35 -2.42
C GLU A 199 1.96 1.32 -1.39
N SER A 200 1.37 0.81 -0.30
CA SER A 200 0.86 1.65 0.79
C SER A 200 1.98 2.43 1.49
N LEU A 201 3.13 1.79 1.75
CA LEU A 201 4.30 2.46 2.35
C LEU A 201 4.87 3.53 1.41
N VAL A 202 4.96 3.23 0.11
CA VAL A 202 5.36 4.19 -0.92
C VAL A 202 4.42 5.40 -0.91
N GLN A 203 3.11 5.18 -0.80
CA GLN A 203 2.16 6.28 -0.73
C GLN A 203 2.32 7.11 0.55
N PHE A 204 2.55 6.47 1.71
CA PHE A 204 2.83 7.20 2.95
C PHE A 204 4.10 8.04 2.86
N GLN A 205 5.18 7.49 2.30
CA GLN A 205 6.43 8.23 2.09
C GLN A 205 6.22 9.41 1.14
N LYS A 206 5.48 9.22 0.05
CA LYS A 206 5.16 10.27 -0.92
C LYS A 206 4.32 11.38 -0.31
N ASP A 207 3.37 11.04 0.55
CA ASP A 207 2.58 12.03 1.29
C ASP A 207 3.47 12.82 2.27
N GLU A 208 4.48 12.18 2.84
CA GLU A 208 5.38 12.78 3.84
C GLU A 208 6.40 13.75 3.24
N THR A 209 6.84 13.55 1.98
CA THR A 209 7.86 14.41 1.34
C THR A 209 7.47 15.89 1.25
N GLN A 210 6.17 16.21 1.39
CA GLN A 210 5.68 17.59 1.44
C GLN A 210 6.10 18.33 2.73
N TYR A 211 6.23 17.59 3.84
CA TYR A 211 6.52 18.15 5.17
C TYR A 211 7.94 17.83 5.62
N HIS A 212 8.47 16.67 5.19
CA HIS A 212 9.86 16.28 5.39
C HIS A 212 10.48 15.92 4.02
N PRO A 213 11.01 16.93 3.30
CA PRO A 213 11.62 16.70 1.99
C PRO A 213 12.82 15.76 2.07
N LEU A 214 12.87 14.81 1.16
CA LEU A 214 14.01 13.92 0.97
C LEU A 214 15.17 14.69 0.32
N THR A 215 16.41 14.35 0.67
CA THR A 215 17.60 14.81 -0.05
C THR A 215 17.60 14.33 -1.51
N VAL A 216 18.41 14.95 -2.37
CA VAL A 216 18.49 14.56 -3.79
C VAL A 216 18.84 13.07 -3.95
N SER A 217 19.76 12.55 -3.14
CA SER A 217 20.14 11.14 -3.15
C SER A 217 18.97 10.23 -2.75
N GLU A 218 18.30 10.56 -1.65
CA GLU A 218 17.16 9.78 -1.14
C GLU A 218 15.96 9.83 -2.10
N GLN A 219 15.73 10.96 -2.79
CA GLN A 219 14.69 11.06 -3.83
C GLN A 219 14.97 10.12 -5.00
N GLN A 220 16.23 10.04 -5.44
CA GLN A 220 16.63 9.12 -6.49
C GLN A 220 16.49 7.65 -6.05
N GLU A 221 16.91 7.32 -4.83
CA GLU A 221 16.72 5.98 -4.26
C GLU A 221 15.23 5.62 -4.12
N PHE A 222 14.41 6.56 -3.67
CA PHE A 222 12.98 6.35 -3.53
C PHE A 222 12.31 6.14 -4.89
N LYS A 223 12.62 6.98 -5.88
CA LYS A 223 12.13 6.81 -7.27
C LYS A 223 12.53 5.45 -7.82
N HIS A 224 13.78 5.05 -7.60
CA HIS A 224 14.27 3.75 -8.02
C HIS A 224 13.50 2.59 -7.37
N ALA A 225 13.25 2.66 -6.06
CA ALA A 225 12.43 1.67 -5.35
C ALA A 225 11.01 1.57 -5.92
N GLN A 226 10.40 2.69 -6.34
CA GLN A 226 9.09 2.70 -7.00
C GLN A 226 9.13 1.98 -8.36
N GLU A 227 10.14 2.27 -9.19
CA GLU A 227 10.32 1.60 -10.47
C GLU A 227 10.55 0.09 -10.31
N GLN A 228 11.37 -0.30 -9.34
CA GLN A 228 11.60 -1.70 -8.98
C GLN A 228 10.32 -2.41 -8.53
N LEU A 229 9.48 -1.77 -7.71
CA LEU A 229 8.19 -2.32 -7.28
C LEU A 229 7.24 -2.55 -8.48
N ILE A 230 7.19 -1.60 -9.42
CA ILE A 230 6.39 -1.75 -10.65
C ILE A 230 6.84 -2.98 -11.44
N ARG A 231 8.16 -3.19 -11.58
CA ARG A 231 8.70 -4.35 -12.29
C ARG A 231 8.35 -5.67 -11.60
N ILE A 232 8.48 -5.73 -10.28
CA ILE A 232 8.08 -6.92 -9.50
C ILE A 232 6.61 -7.23 -9.70
N LYS A 233 5.75 -6.21 -9.67
CA LYS A 233 4.31 -6.35 -9.92
C LYS A 233 4.03 -6.91 -11.32
N LEU A 234 4.71 -6.41 -12.35
CA LEU A 234 4.60 -6.93 -13.72
C LEU A 234 5.07 -8.38 -13.82
N MET A 235 6.19 -8.75 -13.18
CA MET A 235 6.65 -10.14 -13.15
C MET A 235 5.59 -11.07 -12.54
N ILE A 236 4.94 -10.65 -11.44
CA ILE A 236 3.87 -11.43 -10.80
C ILE A 236 2.67 -11.60 -11.75
N TYR A 237 2.29 -10.56 -12.50
CA TYR A 237 1.24 -10.68 -13.52
C TYR A 237 1.59 -11.68 -14.63
N HIS A 238 2.83 -11.66 -15.13
CA HIS A 238 3.28 -12.65 -16.12
C HIS A 238 3.26 -14.08 -15.56
N LEU A 239 3.62 -14.26 -14.29
CA LEU A 239 3.51 -15.57 -13.62
C LEU A 239 2.07 -16.03 -13.45
N ASP A 240 1.15 -15.13 -13.11
CA ASP A 240 -0.26 -15.45 -12.98
C ASP A 240 -0.88 -15.81 -14.34
N ASN A 241 -0.51 -15.09 -15.41
CA ASN A 241 -0.89 -15.43 -16.78
C ASN A 241 -0.46 -16.85 -17.14
N ILE A 242 0.79 -17.23 -16.84
CA ILE A 242 1.27 -18.61 -17.09
C ILE A 242 0.39 -19.61 -16.33
N LEU A 243 0.17 -19.41 -15.02
CA LEU A 243 -0.64 -20.29 -14.18
C LEU A 243 -2.10 -20.44 -14.64
N ASN A 244 -2.69 -19.41 -15.22
CA ASN A 244 -4.10 -19.36 -15.53
C ASN A 244 -4.42 -19.51 -17.02
N THR A 245 -3.41 -19.55 -17.89
CA THR A 245 -3.61 -19.87 -19.31
C THR A 245 -3.90 -21.38 -19.47
N PRO A 246 -4.99 -21.76 -20.17
CA PRO A 246 -5.28 -23.15 -20.49
C PRO A 246 -4.32 -23.63 -21.59
N LEU A 247 -3.13 -24.06 -21.19
CA LEU A 247 -2.11 -24.57 -22.10
C LEU A 247 -2.40 -26.06 -22.37
N THR A 248 -3.00 -26.36 -23.52
CA THR A 248 -3.13 -27.74 -24.04
C THR A 248 -1.79 -28.20 -24.61
N GLU A 249 -1.26 -29.31 -24.08
CA GLU A 249 -0.06 -30.03 -24.53
C GLU A 249 1.21 -29.18 -24.79
N LEU A 250 2.05 -29.01 -23.76
CA LEU A 250 3.37 -28.41 -23.90
C LEU A 250 4.36 -29.41 -24.54
N SER A 251 4.47 -29.42 -25.86
CA SER A 251 5.41 -30.25 -26.62
C SER A 251 6.82 -29.63 -26.68
N LEU A 252 7.58 -29.78 -25.59
CA LEU A 252 9.01 -29.44 -25.53
C LEU A 252 9.88 -30.68 -25.73
N SER A 253 10.94 -30.58 -26.51
CA SER A 253 12.00 -31.60 -26.53
C SER A 253 12.86 -31.52 -25.26
N GLU A 254 13.51 -32.63 -24.88
CA GLU A 254 14.36 -32.69 -23.68
C GLU A 254 15.44 -31.60 -23.64
N LYS A 255 16.05 -31.28 -24.80
CA LYS A 255 17.05 -30.22 -24.91
C LYS A 255 16.47 -28.83 -24.60
N GLU A 256 15.23 -28.58 -25.03
CA GLU A 256 14.54 -27.31 -24.81
C GLU A 256 14.11 -27.16 -23.35
N ARG A 257 13.56 -28.23 -22.77
CA ARG A 257 13.22 -28.29 -21.33
C ARG A 257 14.42 -27.95 -20.48
N MET A 258 15.57 -28.59 -20.75
CA MET A 258 16.81 -28.36 -20.00
C MET A 258 17.29 -26.90 -20.12
N LYS A 259 17.30 -26.33 -21.32
CA LYS A 259 17.70 -24.93 -21.54
C LYS A 259 16.80 -23.95 -20.80
N ILE A 260 15.48 -24.13 -20.86
CA ILE A 260 14.53 -23.24 -20.19
C ILE A 260 14.69 -23.35 -18.68
N LEU A 261 14.76 -24.57 -18.13
CA LEU A 261 14.93 -24.78 -16.68
C LEU A 261 16.26 -24.22 -16.17
N GLU A 262 17.35 -24.36 -16.94
CA GLU A 262 18.64 -23.76 -16.62
C GLU A 262 18.53 -22.23 -16.59
N ALA A 263 17.94 -21.61 -17.62
CA ALA A 263 17.76 -20.17 -17.69
C ALA A 263 16.90 -19.64 -16.53
N VAL A 264 15.78 -20.31 -16.23
CA VAL A 264 14.90 -20.00 -15.11
C VAL A 264 15.65 -20.11 -13.77
N GLY A 265 16.42 -21.18 -13.58
CA GLY A 265 17.21 -21.40 -12.37
C GLY A 265 18.26 -20.31 -12.15
N GLU A 266 18.96 -19.90 -13.21
CA GLU A 266 19.92 -18.79 -13.15
C GLU A 266 19.26 -17.45 -12.84
N LEU A 267 18.12 -17.14 -13.47
CA LEU A 267 17.37 -15.91 -13.18
C LEU A 267 16.88 -15.90 -11.74
N ALA A 268 16.29 -17.01 -11.28
CA ALA A 268 15.84 -17.14 -9.89
C ALA A 268 16.99 -17.00 -8.91
N HIS A 269 18.15 -17.59 -9.20
CA HIS A 269 19.36 -17.45 -8.40
C HIS A 269 19.84 -15.99 -8.34
N ALA A 270 19.86 -15.30 -9.47
CA ALA A 270 20.24 -13.88 -9.54
C ALA A 270 19.26 -12.97 -8.76
N MET A 271 17.98 -13.32 -8.69
CA MET A 271 16.99 -12.61 -7.87
C MET A 271 17.07 -12.94 -6.38
N LYS A 272 17.54 -14.14 -6.02
CA LYS A 272 17.74 -14.58 -4.63
C LYS A 272 18.98 -13.93 -4.01
N GLN A 273 20.07 -13.84 -4.78
CA GLN A 273 21.32 -13.28 -4.29
C GLN A 273 21.33 -11.75 -4.35
N HIS A 274 21.94 -11.12 -3.36
CA HIS A 274 22.18 -9.67 -3.33
C HIS A 274 23.50 -9.26 -3.99
N THR A 275 24.14 -10.19 -4.70
CA THR A 275 25.44 -10.02 -5.35
C THR A 275 25.29 -9.25 -6.67
N LYS A 276 26.43 -8.86 -7.29
CA LYS A 276 26.46 -8.19 -8.59
C LYS A 276 25.68 -9.02 -9.62
N PHE A 277 24.59 -8.44 -10.13
CA PHE A 277 23.82 -9.01 -11.23
C PHE A 277 24.69 -9.07 -12.50
N ASP A 278 24.99 -10.27 -12.99
CA ASP A 278 25.76 -10.47 -14.21
C ASP A 278 24.89 -10.19 -15.44
N LEU A 279 24.93 -8.93 -15.88
CA LEU A 279 24.15 -8.45 -17.02
C LEU A 279 24.54 -9.15 -18.33
N SER A 280 25.82 -9.50 -18.52
CA SER A 280 26.28 -10.21 -19.71
C SER A 280 25.70 -11.61 -19.80
N LYS A 281 25.79 -12.38 -18.71
CA LYS A 281 25.26 -13.74 -18.63
C LYS A 281 23.73 -13.75 -18.80
N HIS A 282 23.04 -12.81 -18.14
CA HIS A 282 21.59 -12.66 -18.28
C HIS A 282 21.16 -12.37 -19.73
N ARG A 283 21.86 -11.44 -20.41
CA ARG A 283 21.58 -11.12 -21.83
C ARG A 283 21.86 -12.27 -22.77
N GLN A 284 22.87 -13.07 -22.49
CA GLN A 284 23.16 -14.27 -23.27
C GLN A 284 21.98 -15.27 -23.19
N LYS A 285 21.50 -15.57 -21.98
CA LYS A 285 20.33 -16.45 -21.78
C LYS A 285 19.07 -15.87 -22.41
N LEU A 286 18.84 -14.57 -22.30
CA LEU A 286 17.72 -13.89 -22.96
C LEU A 286 17.80 -14.03 -24.49
N LYS A 287 18.99 -13.86 -25.07
CA LYS A 287 19.19 -14.07 -26.51
C LYS A 287 18.89 -15.50 -26.91
N ASP A 288 19.39 -16.48 -26.17
CA ASP A 288 19.14 -17.90 -26.43
C ASP A 288 17.62 -18.23 -26.42
N LEU A 289 16.86 -17.61 -25.52
CA LEU A 289 15.40 -17.76 -25.43
C LEU A 289 14.66 -17.08 -26.59
N ILE A 290 15.13 -15.91 -27.04
CA ILE A 290 14.57 -15.19 -28.19
C ILE A 290 14.83 -15.95 -29.49
N ASP A 291 16.06 -16.42 -29.70
CA ASP A 291 16.43 -17.22 -30.87
C ASP A 291 15.55 -18.48 -30.93
N PHE A 292 15.35 -19.12 -29.78
CA PHE A 292 14.45 -20.27 -29.65
C PHE A 292 12.98 -19.95 -29.98
N TYR A 293 12.47 -18.80 -29.52
CA TYR A 293 11.11 -18.35 -29.86
C TYR A 293 10.93 -18.14 -31.37
N TRP A 294 11.92 -17.53 -32.05
CA TRP A 294 11.85 -17.31 -33.50
C TRP A 294 11.97 -18.60 -34.31
N GLU A 295 12.87 -19.50 -33.93
CA GLU A 295 13.02 -20.81 -34.59
C GLU A 295 11.71 -21.62 -34.57
N ASP A 296 10.97 -21.60 -33.45
CA ASP A 296 9.68 -22.27 -33.36
C ASP A 296 8.59 -21.58 -34.18
N ASN A 297 8.54 -20.25 -34.13
CA ASN A 297 7.55 -19.47 -34.86
C ASN A 297 7.71 -19.65 -36.38
N ASP A 298 8.94 -19.68 -36.88
CA ASP A 298 9.22 -19.88 -38.30
C ASP A 298 8.85 -21.30 -38.76
N LYS A 299 9.14 -22.34 -37.95
CA LYS A 299 8.69 -23.71 -38.21
C LYS A 299 7.17 -23.79 -38.32
N LEU A 300 6.45 -23.23 -37.35
CA LEU A 300 4.98 -23.19 -37.35
C LEU A 300 4.42 -22.53 -38.62
N ARG A 301 4.99 -21.38 -39.04
CA ARG A 301 4.57 -20.68 -40.26
C ARG A 301 4.88 -21.44 -41.54
N SER A 302 5.95 -22.24 -41.56
CA SER A 302 6.32 -23.04 -42.72
C SER A 302 5.54 -24.35 -42.86
N GLU A 303 5.08 -24.93 -41.75
CA GLU A 303 4.45 -26.26 -41.70
C GLU A 303 2.91 -26.23 -41.63
N GLN A 304 2.29 -25.17 -41.09
CA GLN A 304 0.82 -25.04 -40.99
C GLN A 304 0.21 -24.18 -42.11
N LYS A 305 -0.67 -24.78 -42.91
CA LYS A 305 -1.48 -24.08 -43.93
C LYS A 305 -2.76 -23.42 -43.38
N ASP A 306 -3.22 -23.84 -42.20
CA ASP A 306 -4.44 -23.36 -41.56
C ASP A 306 -4.09 -22.91 -40.14
N TYR A 307 -4.22 -21.61 -39.87
CA TYR A 307 -3.79 -21.02 -38.60
C TYR A 307 -4.88 -21.20 -37.55
N PRO A 308 -4.62 -21.92 -36.44
CA PRO A 308 -5.59 -21.99 -35.36
C PRO A 308 -5.84 -20.59 -34.77
N THR A 309 -7.05 -20.36 -34.28
CA THR A 309 -7.40 -19.11 -33.57
C THR A 309 -6.74 -18.99 -32.19
N ALA A 310 -6.15 -20.07 -31.67
CA ALA A 310 -5.43 -20.10 -30.41
C ALA A 310 -3.91 -20.14 -30.64
N PHE A 311 -3.17 -19.30 -29.88
CA PHE A 311 -1.72 -19.33 -29.90
C PHE A 311 -1.18 -20.65 -29.31
N PRO A 312 -0.13 -21.25 -29.90
CA PRO A 312 0.53 -22.43 -29.35
C PRO A 312 1.03 -22.21 -27.93
N ALA A 313 0.81 -23.19 -27.06
CA ALA A 313 1.19 -23.13 -25.65
C ALA A 313 2.68 -22.82 -25.43
N LYS A 314 3.54 -23.40 -26.28
CA LYS A 314 4.99 -23.17 -26.28
C LYS A 314 5.35 -21.69 -26.48
N LEU A 315 4.73 -21.03 -27.47
CA LEU A 315 5.00 -19.62 -27.77
C LEU A 315 4.55 -18.70 -26.63
N ILE A 316 3.40 -18.99 -26.00
CA ILE A 316 2.91 -18.22 -24.86
C ILE A 316 3.91 -18.32 -23.70
N VAL A 317 4.33 -19.52 -23.32
CA VAL A 317 5.29 -19.72 -22.21
C VAL A 317 6.62 -19.03 -22.47
N LEU A 318 7.14 -19.12 -23.71
CA LEU A 318 8.39 -18.46 -24.09
C LEU A 318 8.26 -16.94 -24.07
N TYR A 319 7.16 -16.39 -24.60
CA TYR A 319 6.90 -14.96 -24.56
C TYR A 319 6.85 -14.45 -23.12
N GLU A 320 6.10 -15.12 -22.24
CA GLU A 320 5.98 -14.75 -20.84
C GLU A 320 7.34 -14.83 -20.13
N LEU A 321 8.16 -15.85 -20.44
CA LEU A 321 9.52 -15.96 -19.91
C LEU A 321 10.45 -14.83 -20.39
N VAL A 322 10.43 -14.51 -21.68
CA VAL A 322 11.21 -13.41 -22.28
C VAL A 322 10.80 -12.07 -21.67
N ALA A 323 9.50 -11.86 -21.43
CA ALA A 323 8.98 -10.68 -20.74
C ALA A 323 9.53 -10.58 -19.31
N ILE A 324 9.51 -11.68 -18.54
CA ILE A 324 10.10 -11.73 -17.19
C ILE A 324 11.60 -11.43 -17.22
N PHE A 325 12.37 -12.04 -18.13
CA PHE A 325 13.80 -11.76 -18.28
C PHE A 325 14.07 -10.28 -18.58
N THR A 326 13.27 -9.67 -19.47
CA THR A 326 13.39 -8.25 -19.81
C THR A 326 13.08 -7.36 -18.60
N LEU A 327 12.06 -7.71 -17.80
CA LEU A 327 11.74 -7.01 -16.57
C LEU A 327 12.85 -7.11 -15.53
N VAL A 328 13.50 -8.29 -15.41
CA VAL A 328 14.62 -8.51 -14.49
C VAL A 328 15.86 -7.73 -14.92
N GLU A 329 16.20 -7.71 -16.21
CA GLU A 329 17.29 -6.86 -16.70
C GLU A 329 17.04 -5.42 -16.30
N ASN A 330 15.85 -4.90 -16.60
CA ASN A 330 15.58 -3.50 -16.32
C ASN A 330 15.47 -3.21 -14.80
N TYR A 331 15.13 -4.20 -13.97
CA TYR A 331 15.15 -4.09 -12.51
C TYR A 331 16.55 -3.85 -11.96
N TYR A 332 17.57 -4.50 -12.55
CA TYR A 332 18.96 -4.38 -12.12
C TYR A 332 19.76 -3.32 -12.88
N LYS A 333 19.42 -3.01 -14.13
CA LYS A 333 20.13 -2.03 -14.96
C LYS A 333 20.19 -0.63 -14.33
N ALA A 334 19.18 -0.25 -13.57
CA ALA A 334 19.16 1.02 -12.85
C ALA A 334 20.10 1.07 -11.62
N ASN A 335 20.56 -0.09 -11.10
CA ASN A 335 21.58 -0.18 -10.06
C ASN A 335 23.02 -0.16 -10.61
N VAL A 336 23.25 -0.63 -11.84
CA VAL A 336 24.60 -0.78 -12.41
C VAL A 336 25.29 0.57 -12.68
N TYR A 337 24.52 1.59 -13.09
CA TYR A 337 25.03 2.95 -13.33
C TYR A 337 25.35 3.77 -12.06
N LYS A 338 25.17 3.20 -10.86
CA LYS A 338 25.60 3.82 -9.59
C LYS A 338 26.88 3.23 -9.01
N SER A 339 27.42 2.16 -9.62
CA SER A 339 28.62 1.46 -9.15
C SER A 339 29.89 1.75 -9.97
N GLU A 340 29.79 2.71 -10.89
CA GLU A 340 30.90 3.41 -11.57
C GLU A 340 30.90 4.86 -11.09
#